data_AF-A0A811SQT5-F1
#
_entry.id   AF-A0A811SQT5-F1
#
_cell.length_a   1.000
_cell.length_b   1.000
_cell.length_c   1.000
_cell.angle_alpha   90.00
_cell.angle_beta   90.00
_cell.angle_gamma   90.00
#
_symmetry.space_group_name_H-M   'P 1'
#
loop_
_entity.id
_entity.type
_entity.pdbx_description
1 polymer ?
#
loop_
_entity_poly.entity_id
_entity_poly.type
_entity_poly.pdbx_seq_one_letter_code
_entity_poly.pdbx_strand_id
1 'polypeptide(L)'
;MVISLASIEDADAPGGQRRRRVLYRGFVSEVFMPYMDPAEEWYFHTFIDAGDYGLGVSASPLLRGADCPANAAYFDGYYADADGKPVEAMDVICLFERYAGDVAWRHTEFGPRGRMVSLSGILEMKATSYTQVQQIKSDAHGTLVAECGRLPRPLHHNTMVPERNTGDPATGGADTPRRSYWTVRREVAETEADVQVNVNGPPADLLFVNSSKKTMVGNEVGYRLVPAGATGSSLLADDDYPQRRASYTKRQVWVTPYNRLEKWATGLYAEQGTGEDSLQLGAWSKRNRGIKDRDIVPWYTVVLHHIPYQDFPSFR
;
A
#
# COMPACT_ATOMS: atom_id res chain seq x y z
N MET A 1 -5.05 -9.45 9.94
CA MET A 1 -4.95 -10.50 8.89
C MET A 1 -3.54 -10.60 8.30
N VAL A 2 -3.11 -11.76 7.77
CA VAL A 2 -1.80 -12.03 7.12
C VAL A 2 -1.98 -12.66 5.73
N ILE A 3 -1.27 -12.17 4.70
CA ILE A 3 -1.17 -12.78 3.36
C ILE A 3 0.30 -13.20 3.13
N SER A 4 0.53 -14.39 2.57
CA SER A 4 1.88 -14.86 2.26
C SER A 4 1.92 -15.82 1.07
N LEU A 5 3.10 -15.96 0.44
CA LEU A 5 3.36 -16.87 -0.70
C LEU A 5 2.40 -16.68 -1.90
N ALA A 6 1.86 -15.47 -2.07
CA ALA A 6 0.94 -15.15 -3.14
C ALA A 6 1.59 -15.40 -4.51
N SER A 7 0.93 -16.21 -5.31
CA SER A 7 1.42 -16.68 -6.59
C SER A 7 0.27 -16.83 -7.57
N ILE A 8 0.49 -16.37 -8.79
CA ILE A 8 -0.46 -16.46 -9.91
C ILE A 8 -0.07 -17.65 -10.78
N GLU A 9 -1.05 -18.29 -11.39
CA GLU A 9 -0.82 -19.31 -12.41
C GLU A 9 -0.81 -18.65 -13.79
N ASP A 10 0.30 -18.83 -14.52
CA ASP A 10 0.46 -18.34 -15.88
C ASP A 10 0.20 -19.49 -16.86
N ALA A 11 -0.98 -19.47 -17.48
CA ALA A 11 -1.40 -20.47 -18.46
C ALA A 11 -0.67 -20.34 -19.81
N ASP A 12 -0.25 -19.12 -20.17
CA ASP A 12 0.43 -18.79 -21.43
C ASP A 12 1.96 -18.98 -21.35
N ALA A 13 2.46 -19.56 -20.26
CA ALA A 13 3.87 -19.82 -20.05
C ALA A 13 4.44 -20.79 -21.11
N PRO A 14 5.62 -20.51 -21.71
CA PRO A 14 6.29 -21.46 -22.59
C PRO A 14 6.58 -22.78 -21.87
N GLY A 15 5.97 -23.87 -22.34
CA GLY A 15 6.00 -25.20 -21.71
C GLY A 15 4.73 -25.59 -20.94
N GLY A 16 3.71 -24.72 -20.89
CA GLY A 16 2.45 -24.95 -20.17
C GLY A 16 2.40 -24.32 -18.78
N GLN A 17 1.24 -24.45 -18.12
CA GLN A 17 0.87 -23.80 -16.86
C GLN A 17 2.02 -23.68 -15.84
N ARG A 18 2.46 -22.45 -15.57
CA ARG A 18 3.57 -22.17 -14.66
C ARG A 18 3.16 -21.25 -13.52
N ARG A 19 3.31 -21.72 -12.28
CA ARG A 19 3.10 -20.90 -11.08
C ARG A 19 4.22 -19.84 -10.95
N ARG A 20 3.84 -18.56 -10.97
CA ARG A 20 4.74 -17.40 -10.79
C ARG A 20 4.52 -16.77 -9.41
N ARG A 21 5.59 -16.54 -8.66
CA ARG A 21 5.54 -15.86 -7.34
C ARG A 21 5.38 -14.36 -7.54
N VAL A 22 4.47 -13.74 -6.78
CA VAL A 22 4.12 -12.32 -6.87
C VAL A 22 4.51 -11.61 -5.58
N LEU A 23 3.70 -11.75 -4.52
CA LEU A 23 3.93 -11.12 -3.23
C LEU A 23 4.30 -12.17 -2.18
N TYR A 24 5.42 -11.92 -1.49
CA TYR A 24 5.87 -12.79 -0.42
C TYR A 24 5.01 -12.64 0.87
N ARG A 25 4.47 -11.44 1.20
CA ARG A 25 4.24 -11.02 2.62
C ARG A 25 3.34 -9.74 2.84
N GLY A 26 2.15 -9.79 3.52
CA GLY A 26 1.35 -8.59 4.04
C GLY A 26 0.00 -8.86 4.85
N PHE A 27 -0.50 -8.51 6.08
CA PHE A 27 -0.31 -7.98 7.50
C PHE A 27 0.01 -6.53 7.95
N VAL A 28 -0.95 -5.73 8.44
CA VAL A 28 -0.75 -4.32 8.87
C VAL A 28 0.50 -4.04 9.73
N SER A 29 1.47 -3.29 9.19
CA SER A 29 2.81 -3.11 9.77
C SER A 29 2.86 -2.07 10.87
N GLU A 30 2.07 -1.01 10.73
CA GLU A 30 1.81 0.02 11.72
C GLU A 30 0.60 0.86 11.29
N VAL A 31 -0.03 1.53 12.24
CA VAL A 31 -1.05 2.57 12.05
C VAL A 31 -0.65 3.79 12.88
N PHE A 32 -0.91 5.01 12.41
CA PHE A 32 -0.57 6.22 13.16
C PHE A 32 -1.66 7.27 13.05
N MET A 33 -2.08 7.76 14.22
CA MET A 33 -3.33 8.47 14.42
C MET A 33 -3.12 9.80 15.19
N PRO A 34 -2.49 10.82 14.58
CA PRO A 34 -2.31 12.12 15.22
C PRO A 34 -3.60 12.94 15.16
N TYR A 35 -4.07 13.39 16.33
CA TYR A 35 -5.00 14.52 16.40
C TYR A 35 -4.25 15.84 16.14
N MET A 36 -5.01 16.90 15.82
CA MET A 36 -4.48 18.21 15.45
C MET A 36 -4.91 19.33 16.42
N ASP A 37 -5.42 18.96 17.61
CA ASP A 37 -5.71 19.91 18.69
C ASP A 37 -4.51 19.95 19.67
N PRO A 38 -3.84 21.10 19.83
CA PRO A 38 -2.69 21.27 20.72
C PRO A 38 -3.07 21.55 22.19
N ALA A 39 -4.35 21.53 22.57
CA ALA A 39 -4.79 21.75 23.94
C ALA A 39 -4.30 20.65 24.91
N GLU A 40 -4.23 20.96 26.21
CA GLU A 40 -3.77 20.05 27.28
C GLU A 40 -4.54 18.72 27.31
N GLU A 41 -5.82 18.73 26.94
CA GLU A 41 -6.67 17.53 26.86
C GLU A 41 -6.34 16.63 25.65
N TRP A 42 -5.74 17.17 24.57
CA TRP A 42 -5.65 16.49 23.27
C TRP A 42 -4.22 16.28 22.74
N TYR A 43 -3.23 17.11 23.09
CA TYR A 43 -1.91 17.12 22.44
C TYR A 43 -1.16 15.76 22.42
N PHE A 44 -1.46 14.87 23.37
CA PHE A 44 -0.84 13.55 23.47
C PHE A 44 -1.55 12.45 22.64
N HIS A 45 -2.77 12.70 22.13
CA HIS A 45 -3.55 11.76 21.35
C HIS A 45 -2.92 11.53 19.96
N THR A 46 -1.96 10.62 19.92
CA THR A 46 -1.09 10.34 18.76
C THR A 46 -0.83 8.84 18.66
N PHE A 47 -1.92 8.06 18.61
CA PHE A 47 -1.89 6.60 18.78
C PHE A 47 -1.09 5.90 17.68
N ILE A 48 -0.44 4.79 18.07
CA ILE A 48 0.33 3.93 17.19
C ILE A 48 -0.24 2.50 17.28
N ASP A 49 -1.42 2.29 16.67
CA ASP A 49 -2.35 1.23 17.09
C ASP A 49 -1.78 -0.21 17.05
N ALA A 50 -0.89 -0.52 16.10
CA ALA A 50 -0.33 -1.88 15.99
C ALA A 50 0.82 -2.12 16.98
N GLY A 51 1.55 -1.07 17.35
CA GLY A 51 2.63 -1.11 18.34
C GLY A 51 2.19 -0.86 19.78
N ASP A 52 1.12 -0.08 20.00
CA ASP A 52 0.60 0.31 21.32
C ASP A 52 -0.52 -0.66 21.81
N TYR A 53 -1.40 -1.16 20.92
CA TYR A 53 -2.54 -2.03 21.29
C TYR A 53 -2.53 -3.41 20.62
N GLY A 54 -2.03 -3.50 19.38
CA GLY A 54 -1.89 -4.74 18.64
C GLY A 54 -3.16 -5.18 17.91
N LEU A 55 -3.26 -4.83 16.62
CA LEU A 55 -4.40 -5.07 15.71
C LEU A 55 -4.90 -6.53 15.61
N GLY A 56 -4.14 -7.52 16.09
CA GLY A 56 -4.59 -8.91 16.18
C GLY A 56 -5.43 -9.22 17.43
N VAL A 57 -5.25 -8.44 18.49
CA VAL A 57 -6.01 -8.51 19.76
C VAL A 57 -7.21 -7.57 19.70
N SER A 58 -7.07 -6.42 19.04
CA SER A 58 -8.16 -5.46 18.79
C SER A 58 -9.15 -5.88 17.69
N ALA A 59 -9.08 -7.12 17.18
CA ALA A 59 -9.89 -7.60 16.07
C ALA A 59 -11.28 -8.08 16.55
N SER A 60 -12.34 -7.36 16.15
CA SER A 60 -13.73 -7.74 16.43
C SER A 60 -14.21 -8.94 15.60
N PRO A 61 -15.05 -9.83 16.17
CA PRO A 61 -15.80 -10.83 15.39
C PRO A 61 -16.69 -10.19 14.33
N LEU A 62 -16.68 -10.72 13.10
CA LEU A 62 -17.42 -10.16 11.97
C LEU A 62 -18.88 -10.62 11.96
N LEU A 63 -19.82 -9.67 11.87
CA LEU A 63 -21.25 -9.93 11.82
C LEU A 63 -21.66 -10.51 10.46
N ARG A 64 -22.08 -11.78 10.47
CA ARG A 64 -22.46 -12.55 9.28
C ARG A 64 -23.62 -11.91 8.52
N GLY A 65 -23.40 -11.58 7.24
CA GLY A 65 -24.37 -10.91 6.39
C GLY A 65 -24.42 -9.38 6.52
N ALA A 66 -23.73 -8.79 7.50
CA ALA A 66 -23.57 -7.34 7.63
C ALA A 66 -22.17 -6.91 7.18
N ASP A 67 -21.12 -7.46 7.78
CA ASP A 67 -19.73 -7.10 7.48
C ASP A 67 -19.18 -7.84 6.26
N CYS A 68 -19.68 -9.06 6.00
CA CYS A 68 -19.34 -9.83 4.80
C CYS A 68 -20.58 -10.50 4.16
N PRO A 69 -20.59 -10.70 2.83
CA PRO A 69 -21.69 -11.33 2.11
C PRO A 69 -22.02 -12.77 2.54
N ALA A 70 -23.24 -13.24 2.22
CA ALA A 70 -23.74 -14.56 2.61
C ALA A 70 -22.97 -15.76 2.03
N ASN A 71 -22.11 -15.56 1.02
CA ASN A 71 -21.21 -16.58 0.47
C ASN A 71 -19.78 -16.53 1.08
N ALA A 72 -19.59 -15.84 2.20
CA ALA A 72 -18.31 -15.78 2.90
C ALA A 72 -18.03 -17.06 3.71
N ALA A 73 -16.83 -17.60 3.52
CA ALA A 73 -16.16 -18.43 4.52
C ALA A 73 -15.57 -17.53 5.61
N TYR A 74 -15.46 -18.04 6.84
CA TYR A 74 -14.92 -17.32 7.98
C TYR A 74 -13.80 -18.13 8.64
N PHE A 75 -12.90 -17.45 9.34
CA PHE A 75 -11.76 -18.04 10.04
C PHE A 75 -11.53 -17.36 11.38
N ASP A 76 -11.31 -18.18 12.40
CA ASP A 76 -11.06 -17.74 13.76
C ASP A 76 -9.57 -17.41 13.98
N GLY A 77 -9.31 -16.53 14.95
CA GLY A 77 -7.99 -16.19 15.44
C GLY A 77 -7.76 -16.73 16.85
N TYR A 78 -6.50 -16.89 17.23
CA TYR A 78 -6.11 -17.15 18.61
C TYR A 78 -4.97 -16.22 19.01
N TYR A 79 -5.06 -15.64 20.21
CA TYR A 79 -3.99 -14.88 20.85
C TYR A 79 -3.79 -15.36 22.29
N ALA A 80 -2.81 -14.80 23.01
CA ALA A 80 -2.58 -15.10 24.42
C ALA A 80 -3.00 -13.91 25.29
N ASP A 81 -3.68 -14.17 26.41
CA ASP A 81 -3.96 -13.15 27.43
C ASP A 81 -2.73 -12.83 28.29
N ALA A 82 -2.90 -11.95 29.29
CA ALA A 82 -1.84 -11.55 30.21
C ALA A 82 -1.33 -12.70 31.12
N ASP A 83 -2.12 -13.77 31.31
CA ASP A 83 -1.71 -14.99 32.01
C ASP A 83 -1.07 -16.02 31.05
N GLY A 84 -0.99 -15.72 29.76
CA GLY A 84 -0.49 -16.62 28.71
C GLY A 84 -1.49 -17.68 28.25
N LYS A 85 -2.77 -17.57 28.61
CA LYS A 85 -3.83 -18.51 28.21
C LYS A 85 -4.29 -18.20 26.78
N PRO A 86 -4.63 -19.22 25.97
CA PRO A 86 -5.17 -18.99 24.64
C PRO A 86 -6.58 -18.38 24.73
N VAL A 87 -6.78 -17.25 24.07
CA VAL A 87 -8.11 -16.64 23.84
C VAL A 87 -8.49 -16.84 22.39
N GLU A 88 -9.72 -17.30 22.17
CA GLU A 88 -10.33 -17.51 20.86
C GLU A 88 -11.05 -16.24 20.40
N ALA A 89 -10.74 -15.79 19.19
CA ALA A 89 -11.37 -14.64 18.54
C ALA A 89 -12.13 -15.16 17.31
N MET A 90 -13.41 -15.45 17.49
CA MET A 90 -14.24 -16.09 16.45
C MET A 90 -14.51 -15.15 15.27
N ASP A 91 -14.64 -15.70 14.07
CA ASP A 91 -15.07 -14.99 12.85
C ASP A 91 -14.28 -13.71 12.49
N VAL A 92 -13.03 -13.54 12.94
CA VAL A 92 -12.22 -12.30 12.74
C VAL A 92 -11.64 -12.11 11.34
N ILE A 93 -11.76 -13.10 10.45
CA ILE A 93 -11.40 -12.98 9.03
C ILE A 93 -12.51 -13.62 8.19
N CYS A 94 -12.92 -12.96 7.11
CA CYS A 94 -13.83 -13.54 6.12
C CYS A 94 -13.20 -13.57 4.72
N LEU A 95 -13.61 -14.53 3.89
CA LEU A 95 -13.20 -14.70 2.50
C LEU A 95 -14.43 -15.01 1.65
N PHE A 96 -14.71 -14.18 0.65
CA PHE A 96 -15.85 -14.32 -0.25
C PHE A 96 -15.47 -13.97 -1.69
N GLU A 97 -16.19 -14.57 -2.63
CA GLU A 97 -16.18 -14.14 -4.02
C GLU A 97 -17.21 -13.03 -4.22
N ARG A 98 -16.80 -11.89 -4.80
CA ARG A 98 -17.71 -10.80 -5.15
C ARG A 98 -17.82 -10.68 -6.67
N TYR A 99 -19.03 -10.78 -7.21
CA TYR A 99 -19.29 -10.33 -8.57
C TYR A 99 -18.94 -8.84 -8.67
N ALA A 100 -17.89 -8.52 -9.43
CA ALA A 100 -17.37 -7.16 -9.51
C ALA A 100 -18.39 -6.17 -10.09
N GLY A 101 -19.26 -6.62 -11.00
CA GLY A 101 -20.18 -5.79 -11.78
C GLY A 101 -19.46 -5.02 -12.90
N ASP A 102 -18.21 -4.62 -12.66
CA ASP A 102 -17.31 -4.03 -13.63
C ASP A 102 -16.92 -4.99 -14.77
N VAL A 103 -16.71 -4.42 -15.95
CA VAL A 103 -16.39 -5.16 -17.18
C VAL A 103 -14.87 -5.19 -17.39
N ALA A 104 -14.24 -6.34 -17.14
CA ALA A 104 -12.79 -6.51 -17.16
C ALA A 104 -12.13 -6.04 -18.47
N TRP A 105 -12.76 -6.28 -19.62
CA TRP A 105 -12.52 -5.51 -20.84
C TRP A 105 -13.72 -5.57 -21.79
N ARG A 106 -13.85 -4.56 -22.66
CA ARG A 106 -14.81 -4.53 -23.77
C ARG A 106 -14.19 -3.89 -25.00
N HIS A 107 -14.54 -4.41 -26.18
CA HIS A 107 -14.26 -3.74 -27.45
C HIS A 107 -15.52 -3.74 -28.32
N THR A 108 -15.64 -2.71 -29.16
CA THR A 108 -16.73 -2.58 -30.14
C THR A 108 -16.14 -2.06 -31.43
N GLU A 109 -16.01 -2.95 -32.42
CA GLU A 109 -15.48 -2.58 -33.73
C GLU A 109 -16.59 -1.99 -34.60
N PHE A 110 -16.29 -0.89 -35.28
CA PHE A 110 -17.16 -0.22 -36.25
C PHE A 110 -16.57 -0.35 -37.66
N GLY A 111 -16.57 -1.58 -38.19
CA GLY A 111 -16.10 -1.88 -39.54
C GLY A 111 -17.22 -1.84 -40.60
N PRO A 112 -16.89 -1.90 -41.91
CA PRO A 112 -17.86 -1.85 -43.01
C PRO A 112 -18.87 -3.02 -43.07
N ARG A 113 -18.75 -4.03 -42.19
CA ARG A 113 -19.58 -5.25 -42.16
C ARG A 113 -20.46 -5.37 -40.91
N GLY A 114 -20.69 -4.26 -40.20
CA GLY A 114 -21.57 -4.19 -39.04
C GLY A 114 -20.83 -4.18 -37.70
N ARG A 115 -21.59 -4.21 -36.60
CA ARG A 115 -21.04 -4.19 -35.23
C ARG A 115 -20.63 -5.59 -34.80
N MET A 116 -19.40 -5.74 -34.31
CA MET A 116 -18.99 -6.88 -33.51
C MET A 116 -18.71 -6.42 -32.07
N VAL A 117 -19.25 -7.14 -31.10
CA VAL A 117 -19.05 -6.88 -29.66
C VAL A 117 -18.41 -8.12 -29.06
N SER A 118 -17.31 -7.93 -28.32
CA SER A 118 -16.65 -8.99 -27.59
C SER A 118 -16.47 -8.58 -26.13
N LEU A 119 -16.71 -9.55 -25.24
CA LEU A 119 -16.79 -9.40 -23.79
C LEU A 119 -16.20 -10.64 -23.12
N SER A 120 -15.41 -10.44 -22.08
CA SER A 120 -15.16 -11.46 -21.07
C SER A 120 -15.00 -10.79 -19.69
N GLY A 121 -15.39 -11.50 -18.64
CA GLY A 121 -15.31 -11.03 -17.26
C GLY A 121 -14.14 -11.65 -16.49
N ILE A 122 -13.55 -10.88 -15.59
CA ILE A 122 -12.57 -11.32 -14.59
C ILE A 122 -12.96 -10.68 -13.25
N LEU A 123 -12.67 -11.37 -12.14
CA LEU A 123 -12.97 -10.95 -10.79
C LEU A 123 -12.08 -9.76 -10.36
N GLU A 124 -12.65 -8.57 -10.15
CA GLU A 124 -11.95 -7.41 -9.57
C GLU A 124 -12.30 -7.25 -8.09
N MET A 125 -11.29 -6.93 -7.26
CA MET A 125 -11.45 -6.57 -5.84
C MET A 125 -11.15 -5.07 -5.67
N LYS A 126 -12.21 -4.26 -5.60
CA LYS A 126 -12.14 -2.79 -5.64
C LYS A 126 -12.69 -2.16 -4.34
N ALA A 127 -11.94 -1.27 -3.72
CA ALA A 127 -12.44 -0.38 -2.67
C ALA A 127 -13.24 0.78 -3.30
N THR A 128 -14.39 1.12 -2.71
CA THR A 128 -15.27 2.20 -3.18
C THR A 128 -14.95 3.52 -2.48
N SER A 129 -14.86 4.61 -3.25
CA SER A 129 -14.84 5.97 -2.74
C SER A 129 -16.05 6.76 -3.26
N TYR A 130 -16.55 7.67 -2.42
CA TYR A 130 -17.61 8.61 -2.78
C TYR A 130 -17.20 10.02 -2.34
N THR A 131 -17.69 11.05 -3.03
CA THR A 131 -17.45 12.45 -2.64
C THR A 131 -18.47 13.36 -3.31
N GLN A 132 -19.03 14.32 -2.56
CA GLN A 132 -19.57 15.54 -3.16
C GLN A 132 -19.32 16.71 -2.21
N VAL A 133 -18.90 17.86 -2.77
CA VAL A 133 -18.34 18.98 -1.99
C VAL A 133 -19.16 20.24 -2.21
N GLN A 134 -19.70 20.84 -1.14
CA GLN A 134 -19.93 22.27 -1.06
C GLN A 134 -20.25 22.78 0.36
N GLN A 135 -19.78 24.00 0.66
CA GLN A 135 -20.19 24.89 1.76
C GLN A 135 -19.74 24.49 3.20
N ILE A 136 -18.54 24.96 3.57
CA ILE A 136 -18.09 25.13 4.97
C ILE A 136 -17.66 26.60 5.17
N LYS A 137 -17.80 27.11 6.40
CA LYS A 137 -17.19 28.37 6.87
C LYS A 137 -16.62 28.14 8.27
N SER A 138 -15.44 28.73 8.53
CA SER A 138 -14.60 28.51 9.74
C SER A 138 -14.08 27.08 9.93
N ASP A 139 -13.02 26.96 10.73
CA ASP A 139 -12.15 25.79 10.86
C ASP A 139 -12.53 24.95 12.11
N ALA A 140 -12.28 23.64 12.05
CA ALA A 140 -12.57 22.67 13.11
C ALA A 140 -11.65 21.45 12.99
N HIS A 141 -10.90 21.14 14.05
CA HIS A 141 -9.88 20.10 14.05
C HIS A 141 -10.50 18.69 14.26
N GLY A 142 -10.04 17.69 13.50
CA GLY A 142 -10.80 16.45 13.19
C GLY A 142 -10.27 15.12 13.75
N THR A 143 -10.91 14.01 13.33
CA THR A 143 -10.81 12.67 14.00
C THR A 143 -10.75 11.46 13.03
N LEU A 144 -9.54 10.96 12.73
CA LEU A 144 -9.05 9.56 12.47
C LEU A 144 -9.62 8.55 11.42
N VAL A 145 -8.73 7.57 11.05
CA VAL A 145 -8.88 6.10 10.67
C VAL A 145 -8.23 5.62 9.32
N ALA A 146 -7.33 4.57 9.30
CA ALA A 146 -6.99 3.57 8.20
C ALA A 146 -5.66 2.70 8.38
N GLU A 147 -5.40 1.60 7.58
CA GLU A 147 -4.36 0.51 7.81
C GLU A 147 -3.52 -0.07 6.57
N CYS A 148 -2.31 -0.73 6.73
CA CYS A 148 -1.47 -1.43 5.64
C CYS A 148 -0.19 -2.32 6.06
N GLY A 149 0.27 -3.48 5.44
CA GLY A 149 1.42 -4.41 5.93
C GLY A 149 2.43 -5.59 5.42
N ARG A 150 2.90 -6.60 6.25
CA ARG A 150 3.92 -7.76 6.16
C ARG A 150 3.49 -9.30 6.53
N LEU A 151 4.33 -10.21 7.14
CA LEU A 151 4.20 -11.69 7.58
C LEU A 151 4.48 -12.96 6.64
N PRO A 152 5.18 -14.04 7.16
CA PRO A 152 6.19 -14.95 6.49
C PRO A 152 5.68 -16.27 5.83
N ARG A 153 6.46 -17.07 5.04
CA ARG A 153 7.83 -17.69 5.26
C ARG A 153 8.64 -17.99 3.94
N PRO A 154 10.00 -17.93 3.88
CA PRO A 154 10.73 -17.75 2.60
C PRO A 154 11.35 -18.99 1.95
N LEU A 155 11.44 -18.98 0.62
CA LEU A 155 12.33 -19.82 -0.22
C LEU A 155 12.86 -18.99 -1.41
N HIS A 156 14.19 -19.00 -1.59
CA HIS A 156 15.00 -18.58 -2.76
C HIS A 156 14.64 -17.31 -3.55
N HIS A 157 15.56 -16.34 -3.50
CA HIS A 157 15.97 -15.39 -4.54
C HIS A 157 14.91 -14.93 -5.56
N ASN A 158 14.53 -13.66 -5.50
CA ASN A 158 13.84 -12.94 -6.57
C ASN A 158 14.32 -11.47 -6.53
N THR A 159 15.58 -11.25 -6.93
CA THR A 159 16.17 -9.96 -7.31
C THR A 159 15.12 -9.03 -7.95
N MET A 160 14.91 -7.85 -7.36
CA MET A 160 14.10 -6.80 -7.97
C MET A 160 14.84 -5.47 -7.99
N VAL A 161 14.53 -4.66 -9.00
CA VAL A 161 15.03 -3.32 -9.21
C VAL A 161 13.85 -2.35 -9.11
N PRO A 162 13.96 -1.26 -8.31
CA PRO A 162 12.99 -0.17 -8.35
C PRO A 162 13.31 0.74 -9.55
N GLU A 163 12.35 0.91 -10.46
CA GLU A 163 12.40 1.90 -11.54
C GLU A 163 11.44 3.06 -11.27
N ARG A 164 11.88 4.27 -11.60
CA ARG A 164 11.06 5.48 -11.66
C ARG A 164 10.96 5.95 -13.12
N ASN A 165 9.73 6.06 -13.63
CA ASN A 165 9.47 6.43 -15.02
C ASN A 165 8.79 7.80 -15.10
N THR A 166 9.55 8.88 -15.36
CA THR A 166 9.00 10.24 -15.49
C THR A 166 8.57 10.58 -16.90
N GLY A 167 7.47 11.35 -17.01
CA GLY A 167 6.99 11.89 -18.28
C GLY A 167 7.66 13.23 -18.64
N ASP A 168 8.67 13.19 -19.50
CA ASP A 168 9.43 14.38 -19.91
C ASP A 168 8.79 15.02 -21.16
N PRO A 169 8.42 16.32 -21.15
CA PRO A 169 7.83 17.01 -22.30
C PRO A 169 8.89 17.38 -23.34
N ALA A 170 8.72 16.94 -24.59
CA ALA A 170 9.68 17.18 -25.66
C ALA A 170 9.19 18.27 -26.62
N THR A 171 9.87 19.42 -26.60
CA THR A 171 9.59 20.59 -27.44
C THR A 171 10.65 20.80 -28.53
N GLY A 172 10.90 19.76 -29.34
CA GLY A 172 11.85 19.79 -30.45
C GLY A 172 12.55 18.44 -30.67
N GLY A 173 13.35 18.35 -31.74
CA GLY A 173 14.25 17.21 -32.00
C GLY A 173 13.67 16.04 -32.80
N ALA A 174 12.35 15.98 -33.01
CA ALA A 174 11.71 15.02 -33.93
C ALA A 174 11.27 15.70 -35.23
N ASP A 175 11.48 15.05 -36.37
CA ASP A 175 10.93 15.49 -37.67
C ASP A 175 9.43 15.15 -37.72
N THR A 176 8.61 16.10 -37.24
CA THR A 176 7.16 15.91 -37.15
C THR A 176 6.40 17.24 -37.18
N PRO A 177 5.22 17.32 -37.82
CA PRO A 177 4.31 18.47 -37.69
C PRO A 177 3.73 18.68 -36.27
N ARG A 178 3.96 17.74 -35.34
CA ARG A 178 3.48 17.79 -33.96
C ARG A 178 4.28 18.80 -33.13
N ARG A 179 3.60 19.82 -32.60
CA ARG A 179 4.19 20.81 -31.68
C ARG A 179 4.57 20.24 -30.30
N SER A 180 4.08 19.04 -29.95
CA SER A 180 4.41 18.38 -28.68
C SER A 180 4.25 16.87 -28.71
N TYR A 181 5.06 16.23 -27.88
CA TYR A 181 4.94 14.86 -27.40
C TYR A 181 5.59 14.77 -26.01
N TRP A 182 5.43 13.65 -25.33
CA TRP A 182 6.14 13.32 -24.09
C TRP A 182 6.87 11.99 -24.27
N THR A 183 7.90 11.75 -23.46
CA THR A 183 8.67 10.50 -23.44
C THR A 183 8.83 9.98 -22.02
N VAL A 184 9.14 8.68 -21.89
CA VAL A 184 9.49 8.07 -20.59
C VAL A 184 11.00 8.14 -20.40
N ARG A 185 11.45 8.93 -19.43
CA ARG A 185 12.78 8.79 -18.83
C ARG A 185 12.69 7.71 -17.75
N ARG A 186 13.58 6.72 -17.82
CA ARG A 186 13.69 5.62 -16.83
C ARG A 186 14.88 5.89 -15.92
N GLU A 187 14.67 5.75 -14.61
CA GLU A 187 15.72 5.89 -13.60
C GLU A 187 15.71 4.66 -12.70
N VAL A 188 16.87 3.98 -12.61
CA VAL A 188 17.08 2.83 -11.73
C VAL A 188 17.57 3.34 -10.38
N ALA A 189 16.87 3.00 -9.31
CA ALA A 189 17.30 3.30 -7.95
C ALA A 189 18.35 2.30 -7.47
N GLU A 190 19.47 2.80 -6.94
CA GLU A 190 20.58 1.95 -6.50
C GLU A 190 20.64 1.76 -4.98
N THR A 191 20.16 2.75 -4.22
CA THR A 191 20.25 2.88 -2.76
C THR A 191 18.90 3.24 -2.11
N GLU A 192 18.77 3.05 -0.79
CA GLU A 192 17.52 3.32 -0.06
C GLU A 192 17.04 4.79 -0.15
N ALA A 193 17.95 5.75 -0.36
CA ALA A 193 17.61 7.16 -0.56
C ALA A 193 16.88 7.43 -1.89
N ASP A 194 17.21 6.68 -2.94
CA ASP A 194 16.74 6.94 -4.31
C ASP A 194 15.23 6.67 -4.50
N VAL A 195 14.60 5.94 -3.56
CA VAL A 195 13.16 5.59 -3.59
C VAL A 195 12.36 6.25 -2.47
N GLN A 196 12.92 7.26 -1.77
CA GLN A 196 12.20 8.04 -0.76
C GLN A 196 11.29 9.09 -1.41
N VAL A 197 10.14 8.65 -1.94
CA VAL A 197 9.29 9.47 -2.80
C VAL A 197 7.88 9.70 -2.25
N ASN A 198 7.33 10.86 -2.59
CA ASN A 198 5.91 11.15 -2.48
C ASN A 198 5.25 10.96 -3.85
N VAL A 199 4.10 10.27 -3.88
CA VAL A 199 3.37 9.93 -5.11
C VAL A 199 2.52 11.08 -5.65
N ASN A 200 2.31 12.14 -4.87
CA ASN A 200 1.69 13.41 -5.31
C ASN A 200 2.62 14.28 -6.20
N GLY A 201 3.80 13.79 -6.58
CA GLY A 201 4.75 14.52 -7.42
C GLY A 201 4.36 14.57 -8.91
N PRO A 202 5.28 15.06 -9.77
CA PRO A 202 5.17 14.92 -11.21
C PRO A 202 4.95 13.45 -11.63
N PRO A 203 4.22 13.18 -12.74
CA PRO A 203 3.80 11.83 -13.12
C PRO A 203 5.00 10.90 -13.23
N ALA A 204 5.03 9.92 -12.32
CA ALA A 204 6.12 8.99 -12.14
C ALA A 204 5.56 7.61 -11.77
N ASP A 205 5.61 6.68 -12.72
CA ASP A 205 5.32 5.28 -12.40
C ASP A 205 6.46 4.72 -11.54
N LEU A 206 6.11 3.99 -10.47
CA LEU A 206 7.04 3.26 -9.61
C LEU A 206 6.88 1.77 -9.89
N LEU A 207 7.92 1.15 -10.45
CA LEU A 207 7.90 -0.26 -10.86
C LEU A 207 8.91 -1.08 -10.06
N PHE A 208 8.55 -2.33 -9.79
CA PHE A 208 9.41 -3.33 -9.19
C PHE A 208 9.63 -4.43 -10.22
N VAL A 209 10.76 -4.37 -10.93
CA VAL A 209 11.06 -5.22 -12.10
C VAL A 209 12.12 -6.28 -11.76
N ASN A 210 12.05 -7.44 -12.40
CA ASN A 210 13.06 -8.49 -12.29
C ASN A 210 13.98 -8.43 -13.53
N SER A 211 15.11 -7.73 -13.39
CA SER A 211 16.17 -7.55 -14.41
C SER A 211 16.57 -8.85 -15.13
N SER A 212 16.56 -9.96 -14.39
CA SER A 212 16.90 -11.30 -14.88
C SER A 212 15.80 -11.99 -15.72
N LYS A 213 14.61 -11.39 -15.89
CA LYS A 213 13.48 -11.99 -16.63
C LYS A 213 12.82 -10.98 -17.55
N LYS A 214 12.86 -11.28 -18.84
CA LYS A 214 12.22 -10.48 -19.89
C LYS A 214 11.08 -11.28 -20.54
N THR A 215 10.10 -10.53 -21.03
CA THR A 215 9.04 -11.01 -21.92
C THR A 215 9.60 -11.36 -23.30
N MET A 216 8.82 -12.06 -24.13
CA MET A 216 9.20 -12.39 -25.51
C MET A 216 9.51 -11.15 -26.39
N VAL A 217 8.98 -9.97 -26.01
CA VAL A 217 9.23 -8.68 -26.68
C VAL A 217 10.34 -7.85 -26.01
N GLY A 218 11.11 -8.43 -25.07
CA GLY A 218 12.27 -7.80 -24.44
C GLY A 218 12.01 -6.93 -23.21
N ASN A 219 10.76 -6.53 -22.95
CA ASN A 219 10.38 -5.78 -21.74
C ASN A 219 10.61 -6.63 -20.47
N GLU A 220 11.07 -6.02 -19.39
CA GLU A 220 11.31 -6.71 -18.10
C GLU A 220 9.99 -7.07 -17.40
N VAL A 221 9.98 -8.16 -16.63
CA VAL A 221 8.79 -8.62 -15.90
C VAL A 221 8.75 -7.97 -14.52
N GLY A 222 7.69 -7.22 -14.23
CA GLY A 222 7.54 -6.52 -12.95
C GLY A 222 6.11 -6.12 -12.62
N TYR A 223 5.95 -5.46 -11.47
CA TYR A 223 4.69 -4.91 -10.98
C TYR A 223 4.82 -3.40 -10.77
N ARG A 224 3.77 -2.63 -11.10
CA ARG A 224 3.70 -1.19 -10.86
C ARG A 224 2.86 -0.89 -9.62
N LEU A 225 3.35 -0.04 -8.73
CA LEU A 225 2.52 0.58 -7.70
C LEU A 225 1.62 1.64 -8.35
N VAL A 226 0.31 1.45 -8.27
CA VAL A 226 -0.70 2.44 -8.69
C VAL A 226 -1.42 2.93 -7.44
N PRO A 227 -1.17 4.18 -6.99
CA PRO A 227 -1.91 4.76 -5.89
C PRO A 227 -3.40 4.89 -6.25
N ALA A 228 -4.25 4.25 -5.46
CA ALA A 228 -5.64 4.68 -5.34
C ALA A 228 -5.71 5.94 -4.43
N GLY A 229 -6.88 6.57 -4.34
CA GLY A 229 -7.09 7.73 -3.44
C GLY A 229 -6.75 7.40 -1.98
N ALA A 230 -6.52 8.44 -1.16
CA ALA A 230 -5.76 8.43 0.10
C ALA A 230 -4.23 8.58 -0.07
N THR A 231 -3.82 9.53 -0.93
CA THR A 231 -2.42 9.93 -1.14
C THR A 231 -2.03 11.17 -0.33
N GLY A 232 -2.53 11.35 0.90
CA GLY A 232 -2.10 12.45 1.76
C GLY A 232 -0.60 12.42 2.11
N SER A 233 -0.09 13.50 2.68
CA SER A 233 1.26 13.57 3.26
C SER A 233 1.15 14.09 4.68
N SER A 234 1.99 13.64 5.60
CA SER A 234 1.90 14.12 6.99
C SER A 234 1.98 15.66 7.07
N LEU A 235 1.17 16.23 7.97
CA LEU A 235 1.03 17.66 8.18
C LEU A 235 1.81 18.16 9.43
N LEU A 236 2.36 17.23 10.22
CA LEU A 236 3.15 17.53 11.41
C LEU A 236 4.53 18.08 11.03
N ALA A 237 5.12 18.89 11.92
CA ALA A 237 6.47 19.40 11.74
C ALA A 237 7.52 18.28 11.83
N ASP A 238 8.62 18.41 11.09
CA ASP A 238 9.58 17.32 10.88
C ASP A 238 10.37 16.95 12.17
N ASP A 239 10.44 17.88 13.11
CA ASP A 239 11.08 17.81 14.43
C ASP A 239 10.11 17.49 15.59
N ASP A 240 8.80 17.47 15.34
CA ASP A 240 7.77 17.21 16.34
C ASP A 240 7.80 15.76 16.89
N TYR A 241 7.50 15.57 18.18
CA TYR A 241 7.66 14.30 18.90
C TYR A 241 6.86 13.13 18.28
N PRO A 242 5.54 13.24 18.03
CA PRO A 242 4.79 12.19 17.33
C PRO A 242 5.28 11.97 15.89
N GLN A 243 5.74 13.01 15.18
CA GLN A 243 6.31 12.84 13.83
C GLN A 243 7.70 12.18 13.84
N ARG A 244 8.46 12.29 14.93
CA ARG A 244 9.70 11.53 15.17
C ARG A 244 9.41 10.06 15.47
N ARG A 245 8.36 9.76 16.27
CA ARG A 245 7.86 8.38 16.50
C ARG A 245 7.40 7.74 15.19
N ALA A 246 6.55 8.43 14.43
CA ALA A 246 6.01 7.98 13.17
C ALA A 246 6.89 8.37 11.96
N SER A 247 8.22 8.25 12.04
CA SER A 247 9.13 8.77 11.00
C SER A 247 8.89 8.18 9.60
N TYR A 248 8.25 7.01 9.52
CA TYR A 248 7.84 6.33 8.30
C TYR A 248 6.75 7.07 7.49
N THR A 249 6.05 8.06 8.07
CA THR A 249 5.03 8.85 7.37
C THR A 249 5.60 10.06 6.62
N LYS A 250 6.88 10.40 6.84
CA LYS A 250 7.59 11.51 6.16
C LYS A 250 7.76 11.30 4.64
N ARG A 251 7.61 10.05 4.17
CA ARG A 251 7.55 9.67 2.76
C ARG A 251 6.43 8.66 2.53
N GLN A 252 5.80 8.71 1.37
CA GLN A 252 4.74 7.77 1.00
C GLN A 252 5.28 6.42 0.54
N VAL A 253 6.47 6.38 -0.07
CA VAL A 253 7.17 5.14 -0.44
C VAL A 253 8.58 5.13 0.14
N TRP A 254 8.98 3.95 0.61
CA TRP A 254 10.36 3.61 0.98
C TRP A 254 10.71 2.23 0.39
N VAL A 255 11.98 1.98 0.11
CA VAL A 255 12.47 0.62 -0.23
C VAL A 255 13.71 0.33 0.60
N THR A 256 13.71 -0.81 1.29
CA THR A 256 14.85 -1.32 2.06
C THR A 256 15.29 -2.68 1.51
N PRO A 257 16.56 -3.10 1.66
CA PRO A 257 16.92 -4.50 1.45
C PRO A 257 16.23 -5.39 2.49
N TYR A 258 16.00 -6.66 2.19
CA TYR A 258 15.37 -7.58 3.12
C TYR A 258 16.23 -7.86 4.36
N ASN A 259 15.71 -7.55 5.54
CA ASN A 259 16.23 -8.00 6.83
C ASN A 259 15.10 -8.68 7.63
N ARG A 260 15.39 -9.84 8.23
CA ARG A 260 14.42 -10.63 9.03
C ARG A 260 13.93 -9.89 10.29
N LEU A 261 14.73 -8.97 10.82
CA LEU A 261 14.41 -8.19 12.03
C LEU A 261 13.63 -6.89 11.73
N GLU A 262 13.78 -6.35 10.51
CA GLU A 262 13.14 -5.10 10.08
C GLU A 262 11.69 -5.39 9.66
N LYS A 263 10.78 -5.32 10.65
CA LYS A 263 9.36 -5.73 10.52
C LYS A 263 8.35 -4.62 10.76
N TRP A 264 8.59 -3.80 11.80
CA TRP A 264 7.66 -2.84 12.38
C TRP A 264 8.17 -1.44 12.07
N ALA A 265 7.33 -0.56 11.52
CA ALA A 265 7.82 0.71 10.96
C ALA A 265 8.36 1.69 12.01
N THR A 266 7.89 1.55 13.25
CA THR A 266 8.11 2.35 14.47
C THR A 266 9.20 1.79 15.40
N GLY A 267 9.61 0.54 15.21
CA GLY A 267 10.49 -0.17 16.15
C GLY A 267 9.79 -1.38 16.79
N LEU A 268 10.49 -2.08 17.69
CA LEU A 268 9.93 -3.25 18.37
C LEU A 268 8.96 -2.89 19.49
N TYR A 269 9.10 -1.69 20.06
CA TYR A 269 8.26 -1.12 21.10
C TYR A 269 7.88 0.30 20.66
N ALA A 270 6.60 0.56 20.46
CA ALA A 270 6.11 1.88 20.04
C ALA A 270 5.71 2.76 21.23
N GLU A 271 5.17 2.14 22.29
CA GLU A 271 4.74 2.82 23.51
C GLU A 271 5.92 3.58 24.12
N GLN A 272 5.72 4.87 24.40
CA GLN A 272 6.73 5.80 24.97
C GLN A 272 8.05 5.92 24.17
N GLY A 273 8.14 5.37 22.96
CA GLY A 273 9.32 5.48 22.10
C GLY A 273 9.66 6.93 21.72
N THR A 274 10.95 7.27 21.65
CA THR A 274 11.43 8.67 21.46
C THR A 274 11.57 9.11 20.00
N GLY A 275 11.42 8.17 19.06
CA GLY A 275 11.75 8.39 17.64
C GLY A 275 13.25 8.52 17.35
N GLU A 276 14.14 8.28 18.32
CA GLU A 276 15.60 8.29 18.09
C GLU A 276 16.17 6.89 17.82
N ASP A 277 15.37 5.86 18.06
CA ASP A 277 15.81 4.47 18.02
C ASP A 277 16.33 4.03 16.64
N SER A 278 17.44 3.27 16.65
CA SER A 278 18.03 2.69 15.43
C SER A 278 17.17 1.59 14.77
N LEU A 279 16.01 1.31 15.37
CA LEU A 279 15.10 0.20 15.11
C LEU A 279 13.85 0.57 14.31
N GLN A 280 13.63 1.84 13.94
CA GLN A 280 12.51 2.28 13.09
C GLN A 280 12.90 2.52 11.62
N LEU A 281 11.92 2.56 10.70
CA LEU A 281 12.15 2.65 9.25
C LEU A 281 12.97 3.89 8.84
N GLY A 282 12.67 5.06 9.41
CA GLY A 282 13.44 6.28 9.19
C GLY A 282 14.88 6.25 9.73
N ALA A 283 15.20 5.29 10.62
CA ALA A 283 16.57 5.02 11.07
C ALA A 283 17.26 3.91 10.26
N TRP A 284 16.50 2.92 9.76
CA TRP A 284 17.01 1.92 8.82
C TRP A 284 17.46 2.55 7.51
N SER A 285 16.63 3.43 6.93
CA SER A 285 16.89 4.03 5.62
C SER A 285 18.07 5.02 5.64
N LYS A 286 18.42 5.60 6.81
CA LYS A 286 19.64 6.43 7.00
C LYS A 286 20.94 5.65 6.78
N ARG A 287 20.90 4.31 6.75
CA ARG A 287 22.05 3.45 6.44
C ARG A 287 22.38 3.41 4.93
N ASN A 288 21.52 3.98 4.10
CA ASN A 288 21.59 4.08 2.64
C ASN A 288 22.16 2.85 1.92
N ARG A 289 21.62 1.68 2.23
CA ARG A 289 22.11 0.38 1.74
C ARG A 289 21.83 0.23 0.24
N GLY A 290 22.70 -0.47 -0.48
CA GLY A 290 22.43 -0.84 -1.87
C GLY A 290 21.22 -1.77 -1.98
N ILE A 291 20.24 -1.40 -2.79
CA ILE A 291 18.98 -2.14 -3.03
C ILE A 291 18.90 -2.75 -4.44
N LYS A 292 19.70 -2.26 -5.39
CA LYS A 292 19.75 -2.79 -6.77
C LYS A 292 20.08 -4.28 -6.80
N ASP A 293 19.35 -4.99 -7.66
CA ASP A 293 19.46 -6.42 -7.96
C ASP A 293 19.35 -7.37 -6.75
N ARG A 294 18.65 -6.97 -5.68
CA ARG A 294 18.57 -7.72 -4.40
C ARG A 294 17.14 -8.13 -4.05
N ASP A 295 17.00 -8.99 -3.03
CA ASP A 295 15.72 -9.21 -2.34
C ASP A 295 15.39 -7.94 -1.53
N ILE A 296 14.37 -7.20 -1.96
CA ILE A 296 13.97 -5.89 -1.40
C ILE A 296 12.58 -5.94 -0.76
N VAL A 297 12.29 -4.94 0.09
CA VAL A 297 11.01 -4.74 0.76
C VAL A 297 10.52 -3.31 0.48
N PRO A 298 9.45 -3.14 -0.32
CA PRO A 298 8.77 -1.86 -0.44
C PRO A 298 7.85 -1.62 0.76
N TRP A 299 7.83 -0.40 1.25
CA TRP A 299 6.93 0.11 2.29
C TRP A 299 6.10 1.23 1.65
N TYR A 300 4.78 1.17 1.81
CA TYR A 300 3.85 2.14 1.24
C TYR A 300 2.91 2.66 2.32
N THR A 301 2.99 3.96 2.58
CA THR A 301 2.18 4.68 3.56
C THR A 301 0.98 5.30 2.83
N VAL A 302 -0.22 4.78 3.12
CA VAL A 302 -1.50 5.39 2.74
C VAL A 302 -1.84 6.46 3.78
N VAL A 303 -2.40 7.61 3.36
CA VAL A 303 -2.69 8.72 4.27
C VAL A 303 -4.02 9.39 3.90
N LEU A 304 -4.89 9.52 4.89
CA LEU A 304 -6.11 10.32 4.83
C LEU A 304 -5.96 11.58 5.71
N HIS A 305 -6.65 12.64 5.33
CA HIS A 305 -6.88 13.80 6.17
C HIS A 305 -8.38 13.90 6.42
N HIS A 306 -8.83 13.50 7.61
CA HIS A 306 -10.25 13.53 7.95
C HIS A 306 -10.61 14.90 8.51
N ILE A 307 -11.54 15.59 7.83
CA ILE A 307 -12.14 16.85 8.26
C ILE A 307 -13.64 16.55 8.46
N PRO A 308 -14.09 16.30 9.70
CA PRO A 308 -15.46 15.85 9.97
C PRO A 308 -16.53 16.85 9.51
N TYR A 309 -17.66 16.33 9.03
CA TYR A 309 -18.79 17.14 8.55
C TYR A 309 -20.17 16.46 8.65
N GLN A 310 -20.31 15.18 8.27
CA GLN A 310 -21.60 14.46 8.25
C GLN A 310 -21.57 13.12 9.01
N ASP A 311 -20.57 12.96 9.85
CA ASP A 311 -20.15 11.70 10.47
C ASP A 311 -20.91 11.41 11.77
N PHE A 312 -21.83 12.32 12.14
CA PHE A 312 -22.71 12.24 13.29
C PHE A 312 -24.16 11.96 12.84
N PRO A 313 -24.88 11.00 13.46
CA PRO A 313 -24.48 10.20 14.63
C PRO A 313 -23.59 9.00 14.29
N SER A 314 -23.33 8.72 13.01
CA SER A 314 -22.49 7.60 12.56
C SER A 314 -21.92 7.85 11.16
N PHE A 315 -20.62 7.62 10.98
CA PHE A 315 -20.01 7.43 9.67
C PHE A 315 -20.65 6.22 8.94
N ARG A 316 -20.64 6.21 7.60
CA ARG A 316 -21.21 5.16 6.74
C ARG A 316 -20.39 4.93 5.48
#